data_AF-A0AAU9FIF9-F1
#
_entry.id   AF-A0AAU9FIF9-F1
#
_cell.length_a   1.000
_cell.length_b   1.000
_cell.length_c   1.000
_cell.angle_alpha   90.00
_cell.angle_beta   90.00
_cell.angle_gamma   90.00
#
_symmetry.space_group_name_H-M   'P 1'
#
loop_
_entity.id
_entity.type
_entity.pdbx_description
1 polymer ?
#
loop_
_entity_poly.entity_id
_entity_poly.type
_entity_poly.pdbx_seq_one_letter_code
_entity_poly.pdbx_strand_id
1 'polypeptide(L)'
;MLFSLKFAIIFGLMLGVPAELSVNSYEDPAYPGRCVIDIPSSVVLLTAGQAFKLPNLDCTTIFCISDGWGTIFTCEKQEPPDDCRFSEPLNPDAFYPECCKRRVVCD
;
A
#
# COMPACT_ATOMS: atom_id res chain seq x y z
N MET A 1 7.15 27.58 -38.41
CA MET A 1 6.79 27.71 -36.98
C MET A 1 5.44 27.03 -36.70
N LEU A 2 5.30 25.73 -36.99
CA LEU A 2 4.04 25.00 -36.81
C LEU A 2 4.24 23.59 -36.23
N PHE A 3 5.29 23.40 -35.42
CA PHE A 3 5.61 22.12 -34.77
C PHE A 3 5.56 22.20 -33.23
N SER A 4 5.18 23.34 -32.66
CA SER A 4 5.30 23.58 -31.20
C SER A 4 4.01 23.30 -30.41
N LEU A 5 2.90 22.91 -31.06
CA LEU A 5 1.59 22.77 -30.42
C LEU A 5 1.21 21.33 -30.04
N LYS A 6 2.18 20.39 -29.97
CA LYS A 6 1.90 18.97 -29.76
C LYS A 6 2.40 18.36 -28.44
N PHE A 7 3.08 19.11 -27.57
CA PHE A 7 3.71 18.52 -26.38
C PHE A 7 3.16 19.02 -25.03
N ALA A 8 2.15 19.88 -25.01
CA ALA A 8 1.83 20.65 -23.81
C ALA A 8 0.75 20.07 -22.88
N ILE A 9 0.02 18.98 -23.20
CA ILE A 9 -1.17 18.62 -22.40
C ILE A 9 -1.37 17.10 -22.20
N ILE A 10 -0.30 16.34 -21.92
CA ILE A 10 -0.45 15.01 -21.28
C ILE A 10 0.62 14.85 -20.19
N PHE A 11 0.78 15.86 -19.34
CA PHE A 11 1.32 15.64 -18.00
C PHE A 11 0.11 15.50 -17.07
N GLY A 12 -0.60 14.38 -17.23
CA GLY A 12 -1.66 14.02 -16.30
C GLY A 12 -1.05 13.95 -14.91
N LEU A 13 -1.57 14.78 -14.00
CA LEU A 13 -1.26 14.80 -12.58
C LEU A 13 -1.33 13.36 -12.05
N MET A 14 -0.18 12.68 -11.97
CA MET A 14 -0.02 11.53 -11.12
C MET A 14 0.06 12.12 -9.71
N LEU A 15 -1.10 12.34 -9.08
CA LEU A 15 -1.20 12.45 -7.63
C LEU A 15 -0.88 11.06 -7.05
N GLY A 16 0.38 10.65 -7.20
CA GLY A 16 0.90 9.47 -6.54
C GLY A 16 0.99 9.80 -5.06
N VAL A 17 0.22 9.08 -4.26
CA VAL A 17 0.54 8.99 -2.83
C VAL A 17 1.90 8.29 -2.79
N PRO A 18 2.94 8.88 -2.17
CA PRO A 18 4.18 8.16 -2.07
C PRO A 18 3.92 6.90 -1.25
N ALA A 19 4.45 5.79 -1.74
CA ALA A 19 4.23 4.47 -1.19
C ALA A 19 5.58 3.95 -0.75
N GLU A 20 5.68 3.47 0.49
CA GLU A 20 6.79 2.61 0.83
C GLU A 20 6.40 1.18 0.42
N LEU A 21 7.14 0.68 -0.56
CA LEU A 21 6.89 -0.56 -1.27
C LEU A 21 8.11 -1.44 -1.12
N SER A 22 7.92 -2.70 -0.72
CA SER A 22 8.97 -3.71 -0.89
C SER A 22 8.39 -5.01 -1.44
N VAL A 23 9.23 -5.72 -2.20
CA VAL A 23 8.90 -7.00 -2.81
C VAL A 23 9.62 -8.08 -2.04
N ASN A 24 8.88 -9.10 -1.62
CA ASN A 24 9.38 -10.16 -0.76
C ASN A 24 8.92 -11.53 -1.29
N SER A 25 9.71 -12.56 -1.02
CA SER A 25 9.25 -13.94 -1.16
C SER A 25 8.49 -14.35 0.09
N TYR A 26 7.29 -14.87 -0.12
CA TYR A 26 6.41 -15.53 0.84
C TYR A 26 6.19 -16.99 0.43
N GLU A 27 7.14 -17.55 -0.32
CA GLU A 27 7.09 -18.94 -0.77
C GLU A 27 7.18 -19.89 0.42
N ASP A 28 6.36 -20.94 0.39
CA ASP A 28 6.46 -22.08 1.28
C ASP A 28 6.41 -23.36 0.44
N PRO A 29 7.37 -24.29 0.58
CA PRO A 29 7.37 -25.56 -0.15
C PRO A 29 6.11 -26.42 0.05
N ALA A 30 5.41 -26.27 1.18
CA ALA A 30 4.15 -26.96 1.46
C ALA A 30 2.98 -26.40 0.66
N TYR A 31 3.09 -25.15 0.15
CA TYR A 31 2.06 -24.47 -0.61
C TYR A 31 2.61 -23.83 -1.91
N PRO A 32 3.03 -24.65 -2.90
CA PRO A 32 3.63 -24.14 -4.12
C PRO A 32 2.74 -23.12 -4.85
N GLY A 33 3.35 -22.02 -5.28
CA GLY A 33 2.68 -20.95 -6.04
C GLY A 33 1.77 -20.02 -5.21
N ARG A 34 1.71 -20.20 -3.89
CA ARG A 34 0.94 -19.35 -2.97
C ARG A 34 1.87 -18.41 -2.21
N CYS A 35 1.36 -17.23 -1.85
CA CYS A 35 2.00 -16.41 -0.82
C CYS A 35 1.47 -16.85 0.55
N VAL A 36 2.36 -17.30 1.42
CA VAL A 36 2.04 -17.81 2.76
C VAL A 36 2.37 -16.76 3.79
N ILE A 37 1.33 -16.23 4.44
CA ILE A 37 1.47 -15.18 5.46
C ILE A 37 1.19 -15.81 6.81
N ASP A 38 2.25 -16.02 7.60
CA ASP A 38 2.14 -16.49 8.97
C ASP A 38 1.86 -15.31 9.91
N ILE A 39 0.67 -15.30 10.52
CA ILE A 39 0.28 -14.32 11.53
C ILE A 39 0.02 -15.04 12.86
N PRO A 40 0.15 -14.35 14.01
CA PRO A 40 0.08 -15.01 15.32
C PRO A 40 -1.14 -15.89 15.58
N SER A 41 -2.27 -15.64 14.91
CA SER A 41 -3.52 -16.37 15.07
C SER A 41 -3.76 -17.47 14.02
N SER A 42 -3.09 -17.45 12.87
CA SER A 42 -3.42 -18.30 11.72
C SER A 42 -2.40 -18.19 10.59
N VAL A 43 -2.43 -19.15 9.66
CA VAL A 43 -1.73 -19.04 8.37
C VAL A 43 -2.72 -18.61 7.29
N VAL A 44 -2.37 -17.57 6.53
CA VAL A 44 -3.18 -17.06 5.40
C VAL A 44 -2.50 -17.44 4.08
N LEU A 45 -3.24 -18.10 3.21
CA LEU A 45 -2.74 -18.56 1.90
C LEU A 45 -3.37 -17.73 0.78
N LEU A 46 -2.58 -16.89 0.14
CA LEU A 46 -3.02 -16.05 -0.98
C LEU A 46 -2.64 -16.68 -2.32
N THR A 47 -3.56 -16.63 -3.29
CA THR A 47 -3.25 -16.82 -4.71
C THR A 47 -2.83 -15.51 -5.34
N ALA A 48 -2.18 -15.60 -6.51
CA ALA A 48 -1.91 -14.45 -7.37
C ALA A 48 -3.16 -13.55 -7.52
N GLY A 49 -2.96 -12.25 -7.38
CA GLY A 49 -4.00 -11.22 -7.44
C GLY A 49 -4.78 -10.99 -6.14
N GLN A 50 -4.54 -11.76 -5.08
CA GLN A 50 -5.19 -11.54 -3.79
C GLN A 50 -4.38 -10.61 -2.89
N ALA A 51 -5.08 -9.82 -2.08
CA ALA A 51 -4.51 -8.96 -1.07
C ALA A 51 -4.93 -9.39 0.33
N PHE A 52 -4.05 -9.16 1.31
CA PHE A 52 -4.30 -9.36 2.72
C PHE A 52 -3.80 -8.17 3.52
N LYS A 53 -4.69 -7.60 4.34
CA LYS A 53 -4.32 -6.54 5.28
C LYS A 53 -3.82 -7.20 6.55
N LEU A 54 -2.59 -6.90 6.95
CA LEU A 54 -2.02 -7.47 8.16
C LEU A 54 -2.78 -6.94 9.39
N PRO A 55 -3.29 -7.82 10.26
CA PRO A 55 -3.91 -7.39 11.50
C PRO A 55 -2.85 -6.83 12.44
N ASN A 56 -3.22 -5.83 13.25
CA ASN A 56 -2.38 -5.18 14.26
C ASN A 56 -1.16 -4.39 13.73
N LEU A 57 -1.01 -4.25 12.41
CA LEU A 57 -0.07 -3.32 11.80
C LEU A 57 -0.83 -2.17 11.14
N ASP A 58 -0.33 -0.96 11.32
CA ASP A 58 -0.96 0.24 10.79
C ASP A 58 -0.90 0.22 9.26
N CYS A 59 -2.08 0.24 8.64
CA CYS A 59 -2.32 0.27 7.19
C CYS A 59 -1.27 -0.50 6.35
N THR A 60 -1.01 -1.76 6.72
CA THR A 60 -0.04 -2.61 6.02
C THR A 60 -0.78 -3.67 5.21
N THR A 61 -0.54 -3.70 3.89
CA THR A 61 -1.20 -4.65 2.97
C THR A 61 -0.16 -5.47 2.23
N ILE A 62 -0.35 -6.78 2.15
CA ILE A 62 0.41 -7.67 1.27
C ILE A 62 -0.45 -7.99 0.06
N PHE A 63 0.09 -7.82 -1.15
CA PHE A 63 -0.51 -8.26 -2.40
C PHE A 63 0.31 -9.40 -2.98
N CYS A 64 -0.32 -10.55 -3.23
CA CYS A 64 0.35 -11.69 -3.84
C CYS A 64 0.40 -11.52 -5.37
N ILE A 65 1.61 -11.45 -5.94
CA ILE A 65 1.80 -11.24 -7.39
C ILE A 65 1.74 -12.58 -8.12
N SER A 66 2.74 -13.44 -7.90
CA SER A 66 2.89 -14.73 -8.57
C SER A 66 3.93 -15.57 -7.85
N ASP A 67 3.80 -16.90 -7.93
CA ASP A 67 4.83 -17.85 -7.50
C ASP A 67 5.35 -17.63 -6.08
N GLY A 68 4.47 -17.22 -5.15
CA GLY A 68 4.84 -16.90 -3.77
C GLY A 68 5.54 -15.56 -3.57
N TRP A 69 5.80 -14.79 -4.63
CA TRP A 69 6.26 -13.41 -4.54
C TRP A 69 5.08 -12.47 -4.27
N GLY A 70 5.27 -11.57 -3.31
CA GLY A 70 4.31 -10.55 -2.97
C GLY A 70 4.94 -9.19 -2.75
N THR A 71 4.10 -8.16 -2.75
CA THR A 71 4.47 -6.79 -2.43
C THR A 71 3.82 -6.39 -1.13
N ILE A 72 4.59 -5.84 -0.21
CA ILE A 72 4.08 -5.17 0.97
C ILE A 72 3.96 -3.67 0.68
N PHE A 73 2.80 -3.12 1.04
CA PHE A 73 2.47 -1.70 0.95
C PHE A 73 2.30 -1.15 2.37
N THR A 74 2.99 -0.07 2.66
CA THR A 74 2.81 0.73 3.88
C THR A 74 2.61 2.19 3.51
N CYS A 75 1.95 2.95 4.40
CA CYS A 75 1.85 4.40 4.22
C CYS A 75 3.22 5.05 4.29
N GLU A 76 3.43 6.08 3.47
CA GLU A 76 4.59 6.94 3.63
C GLU A 76 4.57 7.61 5.01
N LYS A 77 5.76 7.75 5.59
CA LYS A 77 5.96 8.58 6.76
C LYS A 77 5.93 10.06 6.36
N GLN A 78 4.77 10.68 6.49
CA GLN A 78 4.58 12.11 6.32
C GLN A 78 4.57 12.83 7.68
N GLU A 79 5.12 14.04 7.74
CA GLU A 79 4.94 14.95 8.88
C GLU A 79 3.63 15.76 8.71
N PRO A 80 2.85 15.98 9.79
CA PRO A 80 1.71 16.87 9.69
C PRO A 80 2.16 18.30 9.36
N PRO A 81 1.28 19.15 8.81
CA PRO A 81 1.57 20.58 8.67
C PRO A 81 1.99 21.21 10.01
N ASP A 82 2.70 22.34 9.93
CA ASP A 82 3.12 23.10 11.12
C ASP A 82 1.94 23.41 12.05
N ASP A 83 2.17 23.28 13.36
CA ASP A 83 1.17 23.43 14.42
C ASP A 83 -0.08 22.54 14.29
N CYS A 84 0.01 21.50 13.47
CA CYS A 84 -1.03 20.49 13.33
C CYS A 84 -0.52 19.10 13.73
N ARG A 85 -1.47 18.19 13.95
CA ARG A 85 -1.20 16.77 14.19
C ARG A 85 -2.13 15.91 13.35
N PHE A 86 -1.62 14.75 12.95
CA PHE A 86 -2.49 13.70 12.43
C PHE A 86 -3.29 13.07 13.59
N SER A 87 -4.57 12.84 13.36
CA SER A 87 -5.43 12.05 14.25
C SER A 87 -5.51 10.58 13.80
N GLU A 88 -6.46 9.84 14.37
CA GLU A 88 -6.86 8.50 13.92
C GLU A 88 -7.07 8.41 12.40
N PRO A 89 -6.76 7.24 11.80
CA PRO A 89 -7.11 6.92 10.41
C PRO A 89 -8.61 7.14 10.14
N LEU A 90 -8.93 7.68 8.97
CA LEU A 90 -10.30 7.87 8.51
C LEU A 90 -10.99 6.53 8.23
N ASN A 91 -10.27 5.61 7.62
CA ASN A 91 -10.76 4.28 7.22
C ASN A 91 -9.78 3.21 7.68
N PRO A 92 -9.66 2.93 9.00
CA PRO A 92 -8.65 2.03 9.53
C PRO A 92 -8.77 0.61 8.96
N ASP A 93 -9.96 0.17 8.56
CA ASP A 93 -10.23 -1.18 8.03
C ASP A 93 -10.04 -1.31 6.52
N ALA A 94 -9.87 -0.21 5.79
CA ALA A 94 -9.62 -0.27 4.36
C ALA A 94 -8.24 -0.85 4.03
N PHE A 95 -8.05 -1.29 2.80
CA PHE A 95 -6.73 -1.62 2.27
C PHE A 95 -5.91 -0.35 1.98
N TYR A 96 -4.60 -0.51 1.87
CA TYR A 96 -3.74 0.53 1.30
C TYR A 96 -4.25 0.94 -0.10
N PRO A 97 -4.23 2.22 -0.51
CA PRO A 97 -3.79 3.40 0.25
C PRO A 97 -4.91 4.07 1.08
N GLU A 98 -6.13 3.54 1.03
CA GLU A 98 -7.30 4.19 1.64
C GLU A 98 -7.21 4.27 3.16
N CYS A 99 -6.57 3.30 3.81
CA CYS A 99 -6.31 3.35 5.25
C CYS A 99 -5.23 4.36 5.68
N CYS A 100 -4.49 4.96 4.74
CA CYS A 100 -3.47 5.97 5.06
C CYS A 100 -4.06 7.36 5.33
N LYS A 101 -5.31 7.61 4.91
CA LYS A 101 -5.94 8.92 5.04
C LYS A 101 -6.23 9.19 6.51
N ARG A 102 -5.69 10.29 7.04
CA ARG A 102 -5.87 10.73 8.43
C ARG A 102 -6.49 12.12 8.46
N ARG A 103 -7.25 12.45 9.52
CA ARG A 103 -7.64 13.84 9.74
C ARG A 103 -6.44 14.62 10.24
N VAL A 104 -6.38 15.88 9.84
CA VAL A 104 -5.43 16.86 10.37
C VAL A 104 -6.19 17.72 11.37
N VAL A 105 -5.66 17.83 12.58
CA VAL A 105 -6.18 18.70 13.65
C VAL A 105 -5.12 19.74 13.93
N CYS A 106 -5.49 21.02 13.81
CA CYS A 106 -4.62 22.16 14.11
C CYS A 106 -5.27 22.92 15.28
N ASP A 107 -4.48 23.24 16.29
CA ASP A 107 -4.93 23.90 17.52
C ASP A 107 -4.53 25.40 17.52
#